data_AF-A0A9P7XAC5-F1
#
_entry.id   AF-A0A9P7XAC5-F1
#
_cell.length_a   1.000
_cell.length_b   1.000
_cell.length_c   1.000
_cell.angle_alpha   90.00
_cell.angle_beta   90.00
_cell.angle_gamma   90.00
#
_symmetry.space_group_name_H-M   'P 1'
#
loop_
_entity.id
_entity.type
_entity.pdbx_description
1 polymer ?
#
loop_
_entity_poly.entity_id
_entity_poly.type
_entity_poly.pdbx_seq_one_letter_code
_entity_poly.pdbx_strand_id
1 'polypeptide(L)'
;MRTIQKPRSWTPPRLQKPTPTLNQGWLSSSASHNRESLNLLILPRFGPPFNLGRNPHTEIKNGINLDQSIKDHQEALRLQPEGHPSRAQTLSTLTVDLSMRFEQTGDRSDLDQSIKYGYEARTLWPDGNPGKAPLLANLSASLGKRYEQTHDIDDIEQRMMLLEQMRNLESDERQDSPTSYFDLPTQSGDQQQNMGAPAFEEDDPELRAGSLSDLSLRLWVQFEETGNRSDLDQSIEHGEEALKLWPEEHPFKAMSLSNLAVGLSKRFEQTKNNDDLDRSIEYGEEAVKLWPEAGESRVTPLSNLALGLTTRFKRTRKLIDLARSVEHLQEVAVLLPEDDPSRSETMCKMATAMRMMMEEVGNFRNRGRGAGF
;
A
#
# COMPACT_ATOMS: atom_id res chain seq x y z
N MET A 1 -15.59 -42.39 13.61
CA MET A 1 -15.30 -41.43 12.53
C MET A 1 -15.64 -40.04 13.02
N ARG A 2 -14.64 -39.23 13.39
CA ARG A 2 -14.85 -37.83 13.80
C ARG A 2 -14.84 -36.97 12.53
N THR A 3 -15.95 -36.32 12.27
CA THR A 3 -16.15 -35.37 11.17
C THR A 3 -15.25 -34.16 11.37
N ILE A 4 -14.31 -33.95 10.45
CA ILE A 4 -13.48 -32.75 10.38
C ILE A 4 -14.39 -31.62 9.90
N GLN A 5 -14.79 -30.72 10.81
CA GLN A 5 -15.41 -29.45 10.42
C GLN A 5 -14.37 -28.59 9.71
N LYS A 6 -14.69 -28.12 8.51
CA LYS A 6 -13.90 -27.08 7.81
C LYS A 6 -13.76 -25.86 8.73
N PRO A 7 -12.58 -25.20 8.79
CA PRO A 7 -12.42 -24.00 9.60
C PRO A 7 -13.38 -22.91 9.12
N ARG A 8 -14.12 -22.30 10.06
CA ARG A 8 -14.92 -21.10 9.81
C ARG A 8 -13.97 -20.00 9.33
N SER A 9 -14.29 -19.34 8.22
CA SER A 9 -13.57 -18.14 7.79
C SER A 9 -13.67 -17.08 8.89
N TRP A 10 -12.52 -16.73 9.45
CA TRP A 10 -12.44 -15.62 10.39
C TRP A 10 -12.52 -14.32 9.58
N THR A 11 -13.51 -13.49 9.90
CA THR A 11 -13.65 -12.13 9.36
C THR A 11 -13.08 -11.16 10.40
N PRO A 12 -12.21 -10.22 10.01
CA PRO A 12 -11.68 -9.24 10.94
C PRO A 12 -12.83 -8.41 11.55
N PRO A 13 -12.74 -8.03 12.84
CA PRO A 13 -13.76 -7.21 13.45
C PRO A 13 -13.81 -5.84 12.76
N ARG A 14 -14.98 -5.46 12.22
CA ARG A 14 -15.23 -4.10 11.74
C ARG A 14 -15.09 -3.14 12.92
N LEU A 15 -14.04 -2.32 12.90
CA LEU A 15 -13.93 -1.19 13.81
C LEU A 15 -15.19 -0.32 13.66
N GLN A 16 -15.88 -0.07 14.76
CA GLN A 16 -16.93 0.95 14.77
C GLN A 16 -16.28 2.27 14.41
N LYS A 17 -16.73 2.88 13.30
CA LYS A 17 -16.31 4.22 12.88
C LYS A 17 -16.43 5.15 14.11
N PRO A 18 -15.42 5.99 14.41
CA PRO A 18 -15.61 7.05 15.42
C PRO A 18 -16.87 7.81 15.04
N THR A 19 -17.81 7.93 15.99
CA THR A 19 -19.12 8.54 15.74
C THR A 19 -18.92 9.97 15.23
N PRO A 20 -19.22 10.26 13.95
CA PRO A 20 -19.25 11.64 13.50
C PRO A 20 -20.58 12.19 14.02
N THR A 21 -20.50 13.09 14.99
CA THR A 21 -21.63 13.97 15.27
C THR A 21 -21.74 14.96 14.11
N LEU A 22 -22.43 14.56 13.04
CA LEU A 22 -23.42 15.34 12.28
C LEU A 22 -23.77 14.65 10.94
N ASN A 23 -25.07 14.51 10.70
CA ASN A 23 -25.76 14.18 9.44
C ASN A 23 -25.47 12.83 8.76
N GLN A 24 -26.16 11.79 9.24
CA GLN A 24 -26.42 10.58 8.45
C GLN A 24 -27.59 10.79 7.48
N GLY A 25 -27.35 10.46 6.22
CA GLY A 25 -28.38 10.31 5.21
C GLY A 25 -27.96 9.64 3.90
N TRP A 26 -26.88 8.85 3.83
CA TRP A 26 -26.38 8.35 2.52
C TRP A 26 -25.68 6.97 2.51
N LEU A 27 -25.89 6.08 3.50
CA LEU A 27 -25.16 4.79 3.57
C LEU A 27 -25.91 3.56 3.03
N SER A 28 -26.84 3.69 2.10
CA SER A 28 -27.35 2.51 1.39
C SER A 28 -27.56 2.76 -0.10
N SER A 29 -26.82 1.98 -0.89
CA SER A 29 -27.14 1.53 -2.26
C SER A 29 -26.40 2.14 -3.47
N SER A 30 -25.43 3.05 -3.33
CA SER A 30 -24.63 3.54 -4.48
C SER A 30 -23.17 3.06 -4.54
N ALA A 31 -22.61 2.51 -3.46
CA ALA A 31 -21.16 2.26 -3.32
C ALA A 31 -20.59 1.01 -4.03
N SER A 32 -21.37 0.34 -4.89
CA SER A 32 -20.92 -0.90 -5.56
C SER A 32 -20.28 -0.69 -6.94
N HIS A 33 -20.26 0.52 -7.49
CA HIS A 33 -19.92 0.74 -8.91
C HIS A 33 -18.51 1.25 -9.22
N ASN A 34 -17.63 1.49 -8.23
CA ASN A 34 -16.30 2.06 -8.50
C ASN A 34 -15.13 1.34 -7.82
N ARG A 35 -15.32 0.15 -7.26
CA ARG A 35 -14.32 -0.49 -6.38
C ARG A 35 -13.11 -1.13 -7.09
N GLU A 36 -13.19 -1.33 -8.41
CA GLU A 36 -12.13 -1.99 -9.20
C GLU A 36 -10.87 -1.14 -9.34
N SER A 37 -10.98 0.20 -9.27
CA SER A 37 -9.84 1.09 -9.46
C SER A 37 -8.88 1.12 -8.27
N LEU A 38 -9.30 0.63 -7.10
CA LEU A 38 -8.42 0.44 -5.95
C LEU A 38 -7.30 -0.58 -6.26
N ASN A 39 -7.61 -1.65 -7.02
CA ASN A 39 -6.67 -2.75 -7.33
C ASN A 39 -5.45 -2.28 -8.12
N LEU A 40 -5.53 -1.09 -8.70
CA LEU A 40 -4.47 -0.47 -9.48
C LEU A 40 -3.45 0.26 -8.59
N LEU A 41 -3.74 0.44 -7.30
CA LEU A 41 -2.86 1.13 -6.36
C LEU A 41 -1.76 0.20 -5.86
N ILE A 42 -0.56 0.75 -5.76
CA ILE A 42 0.59 0.14 -5.12
C ILE A 42 0.69 0.70 -3.72
N LEU A 43 0.73 -0.16 -2.71
CA LEU A 43 0.78 0.28 -1.33
C LEU A 43 2.20 0.26 -0.77
N PRO A 44 2.53 1.15 0.19
CA PRO A 44 3.83 1.13 0.86
C PRO A 44 4.09 -0.26 1.44
N ARG A 45 5.08 -0.98 0.92
CA ARG A 45 5.70 -2.06 1.66
C ARG A 45 6.47 -1.38 2.78
N PHE A 46 5.85 -1.30 3.96
CA PHE A 46 6.63 -1.02 5.15
C PHE A 46 7.75 -2.06 5.18
N GLY A 47 8.98 -1.59 5.41
CA GLY A 47 10.19 -2.41 5.41
C GLY A 47 10.11 -3.55 6.44
N PRO A 48 11.24 -4.23 6.73
CA PRO A 48 11.22 -5.35 7.66
C PRO A 48 10.51 -4.94 8.96
N PRO A 49 9.72 -5.86 9.55
CA PRO A 49 8.81 -5.57 10.64
C PRO A 49 9.49 -4.77 11.74
N PHE A 50 8.79 -3.76 12.29
CA PHE A 50 9.28 -3.00 13.43
C PHE A 50 9.40 -3.95 14.62
N ASN A 51 10.62 -4.42 14.86
CA ASN A 51 10.96 -5.33 15.94
C ASN A 51 11.28 -4.51 17.20
N LEU A 52 10.40 -4.61 18.20
CA LEU A 52 10.68 -4.16 19.56
C LEU A 52 11.84 -5.01 20.13
N GLY A 53 13.08 -4.59 19.88
CA GLY A 53 14.28 -5.12 20.54
C GLY A 53 15.07 -6.22 19.82
N ARG A 54 14.99 -6.35 18.49
CA ARG A 54 15.91 -7.22 17.71
C ARG A 54 16.51 -6.50 16.52
N ASN A 55 17.82 -6.66 16.34
CA ASN A 55 18.63 -5.94 15.37
C ASN A 55 18.57 -6.63 13.99
N PRO A 56 17.95 -6.04 12.97
CA PRO A 56 17.62 -6.72 11.71
C PRO A 56 18.85 -7.09 10.86
N HIS A 57 19.99 -6.42 11.03
CA HIS A 57 21.16 -6.62 10.17
C HIS A 57 22.10 -7.76 10.59
N THR A 58 22.02 -8.25 11.83
CA THR A 58 22.88 -9.35 12.33
C THR A 58 22.28 -10.74 12.13
N GLU A 59 20.98 -10.86 11.87
CA GLU A 59 20.25 -12.14 11.97
C GLU A 59 19.91 -12.78 10.61
N ILE A 60 20.02 -12.05 9.50
CA ILE A 60 19.82 -12.60 8.13
C ILE A 60 20.85 -13.70 7.80
N LYS A 61 21.99 -13.76 8.51
CA LYS A 61 23.07 -14.71 8.23
C LYS A 61 22.91 -16.11 8.85
N ASN A 62 22.03 -16.29 9.84
CA ASN A 62 21.77 -17.59 10.45
C ASN A 62 20.28 -17.87 10.35
N GLY A 63 19.88 -18.64 9.34
CA GLY A 63 18.47 -18.96 9.05
C GLY A 63 17.66 -19.22 10.31
N ILE A 64 16.83 -18.24 10.69
CA ILE A 64 15.82 -18.41 11.73
C ILE A 64 14.92 -19.52 11.22
N ASN A 65 14.80 -20.61 11.98
CA ASN A 65 13.75 -21.58 11.74
C ASN A 65 12.43 -20.93 12.19
N LEU A 66 11.84 -20.09 11.32
CA LEU A 66 10.58 -19.39 11.58
C LEU A 66 9.49 -20.37 11.98
N ASP A 67 9.49 -21.58 11.41
CA ASP A 67 8.55 -22.64 11.82
C ASP A 67 8.70 -23.03 13.28
N GLN A 68 9.92 -23.08 13.81
CA GLN A 68 10.15 -23.36 15.22
C GLN A 68 9.76 -22.16 16.09
N SER A 69 10.12 -20.94 15.68
CA SER A 69 9.72 -19.71 16.40
C SER A 69 8.21 -19.60 16.53
N ILE A 70 7.48 -19.80 15.43
CA ILE A 70 6.02 -19.77 15.39
C ILE A 70 5.44 -20.85 16.30
N LYS A 71 5.97 -22.07 16.28
CA LYS A 71 5.52 -23.16 17.16
C LYS A 71 5.71 -22.82 18.65
N ASP A 72 6.88 -22.31 19.02
CA ASP A 72 7.20 -22.00 20.40
C ASP A 72 6.33 -20.84 20.92
N HIS A 73 6.13 -19.79 20.12
CA HIS A 73 5.24 -18.69 20.47
C HIS A 73 3.75 -19.09 20.48
N GLN A 74 3.31 -20.01 19.61
CA GLN A 74 1.95 -20.57 19.67
C GLN A 74 1.73 -21.38 20.94
N GLU A 75 2.73 -22.15 21.38
CA GLU A 75 2.64 -22.90 22.63
C GLU A 75 2.68 -21.97 23.85
N ALA A 76 3.55 -20.95 23.83
CA ALA A 76 3.54 -19.89 24.85
C ALA A 76 2.17 -19.21 24.93
N LEU A 77 1.54 -18.91 23.79
CA LEU A 77 0.22 -18.30 23.74
C LEU A 77 -0.88 -19.19 24.36
N ARG A 78 -0.75 -20.53 24.24
CA ARG A 78 -1.67 -21.48 24.91
C ARG A 78 -1.50 -21.50 26.42
N LEU A 79 -0.29 -21.29 26.91
CA LEU A 79 0.03 -21.25 28.34
C LEU A 79 -0.29 -19.89 28.99
N GLN A 80 -0.57 -18.86 28.19
CA GLN A 80 -0.89 -17.51 28.64
C GLN A 80 -2.40 -17.27 28.59
N PRO A 81 -3.16 -17.43 29.69
CA PRO A 81 -4.60 -17.16 29.70
C PRO A 81 -4.92 -15.68 29.42
N GLU A 82 -6.20 -15.38 29.16
CA GLU A 82 -6.68 -14.00 29.02
C GLU A 82 -6.28 -13.16 30.26
N GLY A 83 -5.67 -12.00 30.03
CA GLY A 83 -5.12 -11.14 31.09
C GLY A 83 -3.65 -11.39 31.46
N HIS A 84 -2.98 -12.41 30.91
CA HIS A 84 -1.55 -12.62 31.15
C HIS A 84 -0.71 -11.45 30.58
N PRO A 85 0.23 -10.86 31.36
CA PRO A 85 0.94 -9.63 31.00
C PRO A 85 1.74 -9.75 29.69
N SER A 86 2.31 -10.93 29.42
CA SER A 86 3.08 -11.20 28.20
C SER A 86 2.24 -11.62 26.99
N ARG A 87 0.93 -11.79 27.13
CA ARG A 87 0.07 -12.28 26.03
C ARG A 87 0.09 -11.36 24.83
N ALA A 88 -0.05 -10.05 25.07
CA ALA A 88 0.00 -9.04 24.02
C ALA A 88 1.34 -9.04 23.28
N GLN A 89 2.46 -9.20 24.01
CA GLN A 89 3.79 -9.30 23.42
C GLN A 89 3.93 -10.55 22.55
N THR A 90 3.49 -11.72 23.04
CA THR A 90 3.54 -12.97 22.27
C THR A 90 2.69 -12.90 20.99
N LEU A 91 1.51 -12.29 21.05
CA LEU A 91 0.66 -12.04 19.88
C LEU A 91 1.32 -11.06 18.89
N SER A 92 1.96 -10.00 19.37
CA SER A 92 2.73 -9.06 18.54
C SER A 92 3.89 -9.77 17.83
N THR A 93 4.63 -10.64 18.53
CA THR A 93 5.72 -11.41 17.92
C THR A 93 5.19 -12.41 16.88
N LEU A 94 4.07 -13.09 17.16
CA LEU A 94 3.43 -13.98 16.19
C LEU A 94 2.95 -13.22 14.94
N THR A 95 2.48 -11.98 15.10
CA THR A 95 2.10 -11.12 13.97
C THR A 95 3.27 -10.93 13.00
N VAL A 96 4.46 -10.68 13.55
CA VAL A 96 5.71 -10.47 12.81
C VAL A 96 6.22 -11.76 12.17
N ASP A 97 6.36 -12.83 12.96
CA ASP A 97 6.90 -14.12 12.49
C ASP A 97 6.08 -14.72 11.34
N LEU A 98 4.75 -14.64 11.43
CA LEU A 98 3.85 -15.11 10.37
C LEU A 98 3.91 -14.22 9.12
N SER A 99 4.05 -12.89 9.28
CA SER A 99 4.21 -11.97 8.14
C SER A 99 5.52 -12.22 7.39
N MET A 100 6.60 -12.56 8.11
CA MET A 100 7.90 -12.93 7.52
C MET A 100 7.84 -14.32 6.86
N ARG A 101 7.17 -15.29 7.49
CA ARG A 101 7.02 -16.62 6.86
C ARG A 101 6.20 -16.55 5.59
N PHE A 102 5.13 -15.75 5.57
CA PHE A 102 4.38 -15.44 4.36
C PHE A 102 5.26 -14.89 3.24
N GLU A 103 6.19 -13.98 3.52
CA GLU A 103 7.13 -13.48 2.50
C GLU A 103 8.02 -14.59 1.91
N GLN A 104 8.34 -15.62 2.70
CA GLN A 104 9.17 -16.75 2.27
C GLN A 104 8.38 -17.83 1.53
N THR A 105 7.13 -18.07 1.92
CA THR A 105 6.36 -19.24 1.47
C THR A 105 5.20 -18.88 0.54
N GLY A 106 4.72 -17.64 0.58
CA GLY A 106 3.49 -17.20 -0.05
C GLY A 106 2.21 -17.77 0.58
N ASP A 107 2.30 -18.48 1.72
CA ASP A 107 1.15 -19.12 2.35
C ASP A 107 0.21 -18.08 2.96
N ARG A 108 -0.90 -17.81 2.27
CA ARG A 108 -1.93 -16.86 2.70
C ARG A 108 -2.46 -17.14 4.11
N SER A 109 -2.46 -18.39 4.57
CA SER A 109 -2.94 -18.71 5.91
C SER A 109 -2.08 -18.07 7.01
N ASP A 110 -0.79 -17.86 6.75
CA ASP A 110 0.10 -17.12 7.65
C ASP A 110 -0.28 -15.66 7.74
N LEU A 111 -0.63 -15.05 6.60
CA LEU A 111 -1.02 -13.65 6.55
C LEU A 111 -2.37 -13.41 7.25
N ASP A 112 -3.34 -14.29 7.04
CA ASP A 112 -4.63 -14.23 7.75
C ASP A 112 -4.45 -14.39 9.27
N GLN A 113 -3.55 -15.27 9.69
CA GLN A 113 -3.25 -15.51 11.10
C GLN A 113 -2.43 -14.38 11.72
N SER A 114 -1.52 -13.75 10.97
CA SER A 114 -0.79 -12.54 11.35
C SER A 114 -1.78 -11.40 11.67
N ILE A 115 -2.71 -11.13 10.75
CA ILE A 115 -3.73 -10.09 10.91
C ILE A 115 -4.60 -10.36 12.14
N LYS A 116 -5.04 -11.61 12.32
CA LYS A 116 -5.82 -12.02 13.50
C LYS A 116 -5.10 -11.75 14.81
N TYR A 117 -3.84 -12.17 14.93
CA TYR A 117 -3.07 -11.95 16.15
C TYR A 117 -2.73 -10.48 16.37
N GLY A 118 -2.48 -9.71 15.31
CA GLY A 118 -2.22 -8.28 15.43
C GLY A 118 -3.43 -7.52 15.98
N TYR A 119 -4.64 -7.86 15.54
CA TYR A 119 -5.87 -7.29 16.11
C TYR A 119 -6.08 -7.69 17.58
N GLU A 120 -5.76 -8.93 17.96
CA GLU A 120 -5.86 -9.37 19.36
C GLU A 120 -4.82 -8.68 20.26
N ALA A 121 -3.58 -8.52 19.79
CA ALA A 121 -2.57 -7.75 20.52
C ALA A 121 -3.00 -6.29 20.70
N ARG A 122 -3.66 -5.71 19.68
CA ARG A 122 -4.11 -4.32 19.67
C ARG A 122 -5.18 -4.07 20.73
N THR A 123 -6.05 -5.03 21.02
CA THR A 123 -7.08 -4.86 22.06
C THR A 123 -6.51 -4.98 23.47
N LEU A 124 -5.37 -5.65 23.63
CA LEU A 124 -4.74 -5.86 24.94
C LEU A 124 -3.81 -4.71 25.35
N TRP A 125 -3.11 -4.08 24.40
CA TRP A 125 -2.27 -2.92 24.71
C TRP A 125 -3.06 -1.62 24.69
N PRO A 126 -3.04 -0.81 25.77
CA PRO A 126 -3.58 0.55 25.71
C PRO A 126 -2.72 1.44 24.80
N ASP A 127 -3.27 2.58 24.41
CA ASP A 127 -2.64 3.49 23.46
C ASP A 127 -1.30 4.08 23.96
N GLY A 128 -1.16 4.31 25.28
CA GLY A 128 0.12 4.72 25.89
C GLY A 128 1.16 3.61 26.08
N ASN A 129 0.97 2.42 25.49
CA ASN A 129 1.99 1.37 25.53
C ASN A 129 3.04 1.59 24.43
N PRO A 130 4.35 1.61 24.74
CA PRO A 130 5.40 1.83 23.73
C PRO A 130 5.42 0.79 22.60
N GLY A 131 4.86 -0.40 22.83
CA GLY A 131 4.73 -1.45 21.82
C GLY A 131 3.53 -1.28 20.88
N LYS A 132 2.64 -0.33 21.14
CA LYS A 132 1.40 -0.11 20.37
C LYS A 132 1.68 0.40 18.96
N ALA A 133 2.48 1.46 18.81
CA ALA A 133 2.78 2.03 17.49
C ALA A 133 3.48 1.01 16.55
N PRO A 134 4.53 0.27 16.99
CA PRO A 134 5.13 -0.80 16.19
C PRO A 134 4.15 -1.92 15.81
N LEU A 135 3.25 -2.30 16.73
CA LEU A 135 2.20 -3.28 16.43
C LEU A 135 1.24 -2.79 15.34
N LEU A 136 0.81 -1.52 15.42
CA LEU A 136 -0.08 -0.92 14.41
C LEU A 136 0.60 -0.89 13.04
N ALA A 137 1.89 -0.53 12.99
CA ALA A 137 2.70 -0.57 11.77
C ALA A 137 2.73 -1.99 11.18
N ASN A 138 3.07 -3.00 11.98
CA ASN A 138 3.15 -4.40 11.54
C ASN A 138 1.80 -4.96 11.07
N LEU A 139 0.71 -4.65 11.79
CA LEU A 139 -0.64 -5.04 11.39
C LEU A 139 -1.06 -4.35 10.08
N SER A 140 -0.76 -3.05 9.93
CA SER A 140 -1.04 -2.28 8.72
C SER A 140 -0.29 -2.85 7.50
N ALA A 141 0.94 -3.32 7.70
CA ALA A 141 1.74 -3.97 6.68
C ALA A 141 1.13 -5.31 6.25
N SER A 142 0.71 -6.15 7.21
CA SER A 142 0.04 -7.42 6.89
C SER A 142 -1.29 -7.21 6.16
N LEU A 143 -2.09 -6.20 6.54
CA LEU A 143 -3.31 -5.82 5.80
C LEU A 143 -2.98 -5.35 4.38
N GLY A 144 -1.91 -4.56 4.22
CA GLY A 144 -1.42 -4.13 2.91
C GLY A 144 -1.03 -5.29 1.99
N LYS A 145 -0.26 -6.26 2.52
CA LYS A 145 0.11 -7.46 1.78
C LYS A 145 -1.10 -8.30 1.41
N ARG A 146 -2.11 -8.39 2.28
CA ARG A 146 -3.32 -9.17 1.99
C ARG A 146 -4.14 -8.48 0.91
N TYR A 147 -4.24 -7.16 0.98
CA TYR A 147 -4.83 -6.34 -0.06
C TYR A 147 -4.14 -6.53 -1.43
N GLU A 148 -2.80 -6.59 -1.47
CA GLU A 148 -2.07 -6.88 -2.71
C GLU A 148 -2.51 -8.23 -3.35
N GLN A 149 -2.84 -9.23 -2.54
CA GLN A 149 -3.26 -10.56 -3.01
C GLN A 149 -4.76 -10.70 -3.29
N THR A 150 -5.60 -10.05 -2.49
CA THR A 150 -7.06 -10.28 -2.48
C THR A 150 -7.84 -9.13 -3.06
N HIS A 151 -7.23 -7.94 -3.05
CA HIS A 151 -7.87 -6.66 -3.27
C HIS A 151 -9.10 -6.44 -2.39
N ASP A 152 -9.11 -7.00 -1.18
CA ASP A 152 -10.19 -6.81 -0.21
C ASP A 152 -10.15 -5.39 0.35
N ILE A 153 -11.16 -4.60 0.00
CA ILE A 153 -11.22 -3.16 0.33
C ILE A 153 -11.28 -2.93 1.84
N ASP A 154 -11.88 -3.87 2.58
CA ASP A 154 -11.90 -3.77 4.04
C ASP A 154 -10.43 -3.76 4.57
N ASP A 155 -9.47 -4.41 3.90
CA ASP A 155 -8.06 -4.39 4.30
C ASP A 155 -7.38 -3.04 4.09
N ILE A 156 -7.62 -2.38 2.97
CA ILE A 156 -7.03 -1.06 2.73
C ILE A 156 -7.64 -0.03 3.67
N GLU A 157 -8.96 -0.02 3.85
CA GLU A 157 -9.64 0.87 4.80
C GLU A 157 -9.09 0.70 6.23
N GLN A 158 -8.96 -0.54 6.70
CA GLN A 158 -8.41 -0.80 8.02
C GLN A 158 -6.94 -0.41 8.13
N ARG A 159 -6.11 -0.69 7.11
CA ARG A 159 -4.72 -0.24 7.06
C ARG A 159 -4.61 1.27 7.26
N MET A 160 -5.45 2.04 6.56
CA MET A 160 -5.44 3.51 6.65
C MET A 160 -5.82 4.02 8.04
N MET A 161 -6.83 3.40 8.67
CA MET A 161 -7.21 3.72 10.05
C MET A 161 -6.08 3.44 11.04
N LEU A 162 -5.34 2.33 10.87
CA LEU A 162 -4.22 1.98 11.75
C LEU A 162 -3.06 2.94 11.62
N LEU A 163 -2.72 3.37 10.40
CA LEU A 163 -1.67 4.36 10.15
C LEU A 163 -2.03 5.72 10.76
N GLU A 164 -3.31 6.11 10.70
CA GLU A 164 -3.79 7.31 11.37
C GLU A 164 -3.68 7.20 12.89
N GLN A 165 -4.13 6.08 13.47
CA GLN A 165 -4.01 5.84 14.89
C GLN A 165 -2.55 5.90 15.33
N MET A 166 -1.65 5.22 14.62
CA MET A 166 -0.21 5.21 14.87
C MET A 166 0.36 6.64 14.89
N ARG A 167 0.03 7.45 13.89
CA ARG A 167 0.49 8.85 13.81
C ARG A 167 -0.01 9.69 14.99
N ASN A 168 -1.25 9.48 15.43
CA ASN A 168 -1.79 10.21 16.57
C ASN A 168 -1.06 9.83 17.88
N LEU A 169 -0.67 8.56 18.05
CA LEU A 169 0.16 8.14 19.18
C LEU A 169 1.53 8.82 19.16
N GLU A 170 2.17 8.89 18.00
CA GLU A 170 3.46 9.57 17.84
C GLU A 170 3.36 11.07 18.09
N SER A 171 2.25 11.73 17.71
CA SER A 171 2.05 13.14 18.01
C SER A 171 1.86 13.41 19.50
N ASP A 172 1.17 12.52 20.21
CA ASP A 172 0.95 12.63 21.66
C ASP A 172 2.26 12.40 22.43
N GLU A 173 3.08 11.41 22.04
CA GLU A 173 4.40 11.18 22.63
C GLU A 173 5.37 12.35 22.39
N ARG A 174 5.29 13.02 21.23
CA ARG A 174 6.06 14.24 20.96
C ARG A 174 5.62 15.41 21.83
N GLN A 175 4.34 15.52 22.17
CA GLN A 175 3.82 16.58 23.05
C GLN A 175 4.14 16.34 24.53
N ASP A 176 4.18 15.08 24.98
CA ASP A 176 4.50 14.70 26.38
C ASP A 176 6.01 14.61 26.67
N SER A 177 6.87 14.84 25.67
CA SER A 177 8.33 14.95 25.85
C SER A 177 8.67 16.29 26.54
N PRO A 178 9.20 16.31 27.78
CA PRO A 178 9.36 17.55 28.55
C PRO A 178 10.57 18.36 28.05
N THR A 179 10.37 19.20 27.04
CA THR A 179 11.34 20.25 26.64
C THR A 179 11.01 21.64 27.20
N SER A 180 10.01 21.74 28.09
CA SER A 180 9.64 23.01 28.74
C SER A 180 9.81 22.93 30.26
N TYR A 181 11.05 22.89 30.73
CA TYR A 181 11.36 23.20 32.13
C TYR A 181 12.82 23.61 32.31
N PHE A 182 13.19 24.85 32.00
CA PHE A 182 14.32 25.52 32.68
C PHE A 182 14.18 27.04 32.57
N ASP A 183 13.47 27.61 33.54
CA ASP A 183 13.63 29.00 33.97
C ASP A 183 13.96 28.97 35.47
N LEU A 184 15.25 28.97 35.83
CA LEU A 184 15.78 29.49 37.10
C LEU A 184 17.31 29.80 36.95
N PRO A 185 17.84 30.79 37.70
CA PRO A 185 19.07 31.49 37.34
C PRO A 185 20.34 30.93 38.01
N THR A 186 21.46 31.02 37.26
CA THR A 186 22.88 31.11 37.68
C THR A 186 23.34 30.39 38.98
N GLN A 187 24.30 29.46 38.85
CA GLN A 187 25.66 29.66 39.38
C GLN A 187 26.66 28.54 38.97
N SER A 188 27.77 29.00 38.38
CA SER A 188 29.17 28.51 38.45
C SER A 188 29.51 27.03 38.19
N GLY A 189 30.38 26.85 37.18
CA GLY A 189 31.66 26.15 37.36
C GLY A 189 31.74 24.70 36.86
N ASP A 190 32.50 24.55 35.77
CA ASP A 190 33.20 23.35 35.31
C ASP A 190 32.45 22.27 34.51
N GLN A 191 32.86 22.23 33.24
CA GLN A 191 33.12 21.07 32.39
C GLN A 191 32.18 19.87 32.50
N GLN A 192 31.24 19.79 31.55
CA GLN A 192 30.94 18.53 30.88
C GLN A 192 30.59 18.78 29.42
N GLN A 193 31.02 17.84 28.61
CA GLN A 193 31.05 17.88 27.16
C GLN A 193 29.65 18.11 26.59
N ASN A 194 29.54 19.16 25.76
CA ASN A 194 28.40 19.40 24.90
C ASN A 194 28.35 18.31 23.82
N MET A 195 27.79 17.14 24.14
CA MET A 195 27.12 16.31 23.14
C MET A 195 25.71 16.88 22.99
N GLY A 196 25.56 17.80 22.05
CA GLY A 196 24.25 18.28 21.64
C GLY A 196 23.40 17.09 21.24
N ALA A 197 22.30 16.89 21.95
CA ALA A 197 21.19 16.10 21.43
C ALA A 197 20.85 16.66 20.04
N PRO A 198 20.65 15.83 19.01
CA PRO A 198 20.14 16.35 17.76
C PRO A 198 18.80 16.99 18.07
N ALA A 199 18.68 18.29 17.81
CA ALA A 199 17.38 18.91 17.64
C ALA A 199 16.71 18.09 16.53
N PHE A 200 15.72 17.28 16.88
CA PHE A 200 14.93 16.55 15.90
C PHE A 200 14.17 17.61 15.10
N GLU A 201 14.61 17.86 13.86
CA GLU A 201 14.05 18.86 12.97
C GLU A 201 12.58 18.53 12.67
N GLU A 202 11.69 19.48 12.92
CA GLU A 202 10.26 19.45 12.55
C GLU A 202 10.00 19.37 11.04
N ASP A 203 11.04 19.22 10.22
CA ASP A 203 11.02 19.35 8.75
C ASP A 203 11.82 18.22 8.06
N ASP A 204 11.68 16.96 8.51
CA ASP A 204 12.18 15.82 7.70
C ASP A 204 11.34 15.69 6.41
N PRO A 205 11.93 15.98 5.22
CA PRO A 205 11.19 15.95 3.95
C PRO A 205 10.68 14.55 3.60
N GLU A 206 11.36 13.47 4.01
CA GLU A 206 10.93 12.10 3.73
C GLU A 206 9.73 11.71 4.59
N LEU A 207 9.73 12.08 5.87
CA LEU A 207 8.59 11.87 6.77
C LEU A 207 7.35 12.64 6.28
N ARG A 208 7.57 13.88 5.79
CA ARG A 208 6.52 14.70 5.18
C ARG A 208 6.02 14.10 3.87
N ALA A 209 6.91 13.58 3.03
CA ALA A 209 6.56 12.88 1.79
C ALA A 209 5.68 11.65 2.09
N GLY A 210 6.07 10.81 3.05
CA GLY A 210 5.28 9.66 3.49
C GLY A 210 3.89 10.05 3.98
N SER A 211 3.80 11.09 4.80
CA SER A 211 2.52 11.60 5.31
C SER A 211 1.58 12.10 4.21
N LEU A 212 2.13 12.78 3.19
CA LEU A 212 1.37 13.26 2.05
C LEU A 212 0.94 12.11 1.11
N SER A 213 1.80 11.11 0.90
CA SER A 213 1.46 9.89 0.16
C SER A 213 0.31 9.13 0.82
N ASP A 214 0.31 9.02 2.16
CA ASP A 214 -0.77 8.38 2.92
C ASP A 214 -2.08 9.18 2.85
N LEU A 215 -2.00 10.51 2.93
CA LEU A 215 -3.17 11.38 2.79
C LEU A 215 -3.77 11.29 1.38
N SER A 216 -2.92 11.30 0.36
CA SER A 216 -3.31 11.09 -1.04
C SER A 216 -4.10 9.80 -1.20
N LEU A 217 -3.60 8.69 -0.65
CA LEU A 217 -4.27 7.39 -0.72
C LEU A 217 -5.63 7.41 0.00
N ARG A 218 -5.77 8.17 1.09
CA ARG A 218 -7.00 8.24 1.89
C ARG A 218 -8.11 8.90 1.12
N LEU A 219 -7.77 10.04 0.53
CA LEU A 219 -8.67 10.83 -0.28
C LEU A 219 -9.10 10.05 -1.53
N TRP A 220 -8.22 9.22 -2.10
CA TRP A 220 -8.60 8.30 -3.17
C TRP A 220 -9.60 7.25 -2.71
N VAL A 221 -9.36 6.56 -1.59
CA VAL A 221 -10.30 5.56 -1.04
C VAL A 221 -11.66 6.22 -0.75
N GLN A 222 -11.65 7.41 -0.14
CA GLN A 222 -12.86 8.18 0.12
C GLN A 222 -13.58 8.58 -1.17
N PHE A 223 -12.85 8.96 -2.22
CA PHE A 223 -13.41 9.21 -3.53
C PHE A 223 -14.07 7.96 -4.12
N GLU A 224 -13.46 6.77 -3.98
CA GLU A 224 -14.03 5.53 -4.50
C GLU A 224 -15.31 5.12 -3.74
N GLU A 225 -15.40 5.43 -2.46
CA GLU A 225 -16.60 5.24 -1.64
C GLU A 225 -17.73 6.23 -1.99
N THR A 226 -17.38 7.50 -2.18
CA THR A 226 -18.37 8.61 -2.24
C THR A 226 -18.65 9.09 -3.66
N GLY A 227 -17.76 8.83 -4.60
CA GLY A 227 -17.72 9.43 -5.93
C GLY A 227 -17.39 10.93 -5.93
N ASN A 228 -17.00 11.51 -4.79
CA ASN A 228 -16.76 12.94 -4.66
C ASN A 228 -15.47 13.36 -5.38
N ARG A 229 -15.60 14.02 -6.53
CA ARG A 229 -14.47 14.49 -7.32
C ARG A 229 -13.48 15.38 -6.53
N SER A 230 -13.94 16.15 -5.55
CA SER A 230 -13.03 16.98 -4.74
C SER A 230 -12.00 16.13 -4.00
N ASP A 231 -12.38 14.93 -3.56
CA ASP A 231 -11.48 14.03 -2.86
C ASP A 231 -10.44 13.45 -3.84
N LEU A 232 -10.83 13.17 -5.08
CA LEU A 232 -9.91 12.78 -6.15
C LEU A 232 -8.91 13.90 -6.51
N ASP A 233 -9.38 15.14 -6.64
CA ASP A 233 -8.53 16.27 -6.96
C ASP A 233 -7.51 16.54 -5.83
N GLN A 234 -7.93 16.50 -4.57
CA GLN A 234 -7.01 16.62 -3.42
C GLN A 234 -6.06 15.44 -3.28
N SER A 235 -6.49 14.23 -3.63
CA SER A 235 -5.62 13.04 -3.68
C SER A 235 -4.45 13.28 -4.62
N ILE A 236 -4.73 13.74 -5.85
CA ILE A 236 -3.71 14.04 -6.85
C ILE A 236 -2.79 15.17 -6.36
N GLU A 237 -3.34 16.24 -5.78
CA GLU A 237 -2.55 17.36 -5.24
C GLU A 237 -1.54 16.91 -4.18
N HIS A 238 -1.98 16.17 -3.16
CA HIS A 238 -1.08 15.69 -2.11
C HIS A 238 -0.09 14.65 -2.61
N GLY A 239 -0.46 13.79 -3.56
CA GLY A 239 0.49 12.86 -4.18
C GLY A 239 1.57 13.60 -4.95
N GLU A 240 1.24 14.68 -5.67
CA GLU A 240 2.20 15.52 -6.38
C GLU A 240 3.11 16.29 -5.42
N GLU A 241 2.60 16.72 -4.27
CA GLU A 241 3.42 17.32 -3.20
C GLU A 241 4.39 16.30 -2.62
N ALA A 242 3.94 15.07 -2.33
CA ALA A 242 4.80 13.99 -1.85
C ALA A 242 5.92 13.69 -2.86
N LEU A 243 5.58 13.64 -4.15
CA LEU A 243 6.53 13.37 -5.23
C LEU A 243 7.70 14.37 -5.28
N LYS A 244 7.46 15.63 -4.94
CA LYS A 244 8.49 16.68 -4.92
C LYS A 244 9.47 16.52 -3.76
N LEU A 245 9.06 15.82 -2.70
CA LEU A 245 9.83 15.65 -1.48
C LEU A 245 10.64 14.34 -1.47
N TRP A 246 10.21 13.31 -2.21
CA TRP A 246 10.96 12.06 -2.30
C TRP A 246 12.32 12.22 -3.01
N PRO A 247 13.41 11.68 -2.43
CA PRO A 247 14.68 11.53 -3.15
C PRO A 247 14.53 10.72 -4.45
N GLU A 248 15.37 10.99 -5.45
CA GLU A 248 15.19 10.48 -6.81
C GLU A 248 15.22 8.95 -6.91
N GLU A 249 16.02 8.29 -6.07
CA GLU A 249 16.16 6.82 -6.03
C GLU A 249 15.32 6.17 -4.91
N HIS A 250 14.43 6.93 -4.26
CA HIS A 250 13.66 6.42 -3.12
C HIS A 250 12.56 5.43 -3.58
N PRO A 251 12.45 4.22 -2.99
CA PRO A 251 11.45 3.22 -3.38
C PRO A 251 9.98 3.72 -3.35
N PHE A 252 9.63 4.57 -2.38
CA PHE A 252 8.29 5.17 -2.30
C PHE A 252 7.99 6.23 -3.38
N LYS A 253 9.02 6.71 -4.10
CA LYS A 253 8.84 7.60 -5.25
C LYS A 253 8.15 6.87 -6.40
N ALA A 254 8.67 5.70 -6.78
CA ALA A 254 8.11 4.85 -7.85
C ALA A 254 6.65 4.48 -7.59
N MET A 255 6.34 4.20 -6.33
CA MET A 255 4.99 3.89 -5.88
C MET A 255 4.05 5.10 -5.96
N SER A 256 4.49 6.25 -5.46
CA SER A 256 3.72 7.49 -5.52
C SER A 256 3.42 7.88 -6.97
N LEU A 257 4.39 7.72 -7.88
CA LEU A 257 4.21 7.91 -9.33
C LEU A 257 3.15 6.98 -9.92
N SER A 258 3.18 5.68 -9.59
CA SER A 258 2.17 4.73 -10.07
C SER A 258 0.77 5.06 -9.55
N ASN A 259 0.64 5.43 -8.28
CA ASN A 259 -0.65 5.80 -7.69
C ASN A 259 -1.20 7.10 -8.28
N LEU A 260 -0.34 8.10 -8.49
CA LEU A 260 -0.70 9.34 -9.20
C LEU A 260 -1.13 9.06 -10.63
N ALA A 261 -0.47 8.13 -11.33
CA ALA A 261 -0.86 7.74 -12.68
C ALA A 261 -2.30 7.19 -12.70
N VAL A 262 -2.68 6.35 -11.72
CA VAL A 262 -4.05 5.85 -11.56
C VAL A 262 -5.02 7.00 -11.26
N GLY A 263 -4.64 7.88 -10.33
CA GLY A 263 -5.36 9.12 -9.99
C GLY A 263 -5.77 9.94 -11.21
N LEU A 264 -4.75 10.29 -12.01
CA LEU A 264 -4.90 11.08 -13.23
C LEU A 264 -5.70 10.34 -14.30
N SER A 265 -5.50 9.03 -14.48
CA SER A 265 -6.29 8.24 -15.42
C SER A 265 -7.78 8.25 -15.06
N LYS A 266 -8.12 8.14 -13.78
CA LYS A 266 -9.51 8.21 -13.31
C LYS A 266 -10.10 9.60 -13.46
N ARG A 267 -9.32 10.65 -13.17
CA ARG A 267 -9.76 12.02 -13.44
C ARG A 267 -9.99 12.25 -14.94
N PHE A 268 -9.11 11.75 -15.79
CA PHE A 268 -9.31 11.74 -17.23
C PHE A 268 -10.60 11.04 -17.63
N GLU A 269 -10.97 9.90 -17.02
CA GLU A 269 -12.23 9.24 -17.33
C GLU A 269 -13.45 10.13 -17.07
N GLN A 270 -13.39 10.98 -16.03
CA GLN A 270 -14.47 11.91 -15.68
C GLN A 270 -14.46 13.19 -16.54
N THR A 271 -13.28 13.77 -16.77
CA THR A 271 -13.15 15.10 -17.39
C THR A 271 -12.91 15.03 -18.89
N LYS A 272 -12.43 13.89 -19.39
CA LYS A 272 -11.85 13.69 -20.73
C LYS A 272 -10.70 14.64 -21.07
N ASN A 273 -10.06 15.22 -20.05
CA ASN A 273 -8.91 16.12 -20.18
C ASN A 273 -7.65 15.34 -20.62
N ASN A 274 -7.16 15.58 -21.83
CA ASN A 274 -6.02 14.84 -22.36
C ASN A 274 -4.74 15.03 -21.55
N ASP A 275 -4.57 16.20 -20.92
CA ASP A 275 -3.37 16.49 -20.13
C ASP A 275 -3.24 15.53 -18.95
N ASP A 276 -4.36 15.13 -18.33
CA ASP A 276 -4.37 14.13 -17.26
C ASP A 276 -3.93 12.75 -17.77
N LEU A 277 -4.37 12.37 -18.96
CA LEU A 277 -4.00 11.08 -19.56
C LEU A 277 -2.52 11.06 -19.97
N ASP A 278 -2.01 12.14 -20.53
CA ASP A 278 -0.60 12.24 -20.92
C ASP A 278 0.31 12.23 -19.67
N ARG A 279 -0.03 12.99 -18.62
CA ARG A 279 0.68 12.95 -17.32
C ARG A 279 0.61 11.58 -16.65
N SER A 280 -0.54 10.90 -16.74
CA SER A 280 -0.69 9.53 -16.23
C SER A 280 0.30 8.56 -16.89
N ILE A 281 0.47 8.67 -18.20
CA ILE A 281 1.45 7.85 -18.95
C ILE A 281 2.88 8.23 -18.58
N GLU A 282 3.19 9.52 -18.46
CA GLU A 282 4.51 10.01 -18.05
C GLU A 282 4.92 9.47 -16.67
N TYR A 283 4.03 9.56 -15.67
CA TYR A 283 4.30 9.03 -14.33
C TYR A 283 4.35 7.49 -14.32
N GLY A 284 3.53 6.82 -15.12
CA GLY A 284 3.64 5.36 -15.30
C GLY A 284 4.99 4.94 -15.89
N GLU A 285 5.51 5.67 -16.87
CA GLU A 285 6.83 5.43 -17.45
C GLU A 285 7.97 5.67 -16.44
N GLU A 286 7.88 6.73 -15.64
CA GLU A 286 8.87 7.03 -14.60
C GLU A 286 8.84 5.95 -13.50
N ALA A 287 7.65 5.53 -13.05
CA ALA A 287 7.49 4.46 -12.07
C ALA A 287 8.13 3.14 -12.54
N VAL A 288 7.91 2.77 -13.80
CA VAL A 288 8.50 1.55 -14.40
C VAL A 288 10.02 1.66 -14.54
N LYS A 289 10.58 2.84 -14.79
CA LYS A 289 12.04 3.06 -14.86
C LYS A 289 12.70 2.96 -13.48
N LEU A 290 12.06 3.49 -12.45
CA LEU A 290 12.60 3.51 -11.09
C LEU A 290 12.54 2.15 -10.39
N TRP A 291 11.88 1.14 -10.95
CA TRP A 291 11.78 -0.20 -10.36
C TRP A 291 12.83 -1.14 -10.98
N PRO A 292 14.04 -1.32 -10.41
CA PRO A 292 15.14 -1.97 -11.14
C PRO A 292 15.03 -3.50 -11.14
N GLU A 293 14.25 -4.07 -10.22
CA GLU A 293 14.20 -5.50 -9.98
C GLU A 293 13.10 -6.20 -10.80
N ALA A 294 13.50 -7.16 -11.63
CA ALA A 294 12.59 -8.10 -12.27
C ALA A 294 11.89 -8.94 -11.20
N GLY A 295 10.57 -8.78 -11.05
CA GLY A 295 9.76 -9.50 -10.08
C GLY A 295 8.30 -9.09 -10.11
N GLU A 296 7.46 -9.82 -9.37
CA GLU A 296 5.99 -9.66 -9.33
C GLU A 296 5.55 -8.22 -8.98
N SER A 297 6.39 -7.48 -8.25
CA SER A 297 6.06 -6.09 -7.86
C SER A 297 6.04 -5.11 -9.03
N ARG A 298 6.61 -5.47 -10.20
CA ARG A 298 6.51 -4.68 -11.45
C ARG A 298 5.18 -4.88 -12.19
N VAL A 299 4.39 -5.90 -11.83
CA VAL A 299 3.14 -6.26 -12.53
C VAL A 299 2.14 -5.11 -12.55
N THR A 300 1.85 -4.50 -11.40
CA THR A 300 0.86 -3.43 -11.26
C THR A 300 1.25 -2.17 -12.04
N PRO A 301 2.46 -1.59 -11.89
CA PRO A 301 2.84 -0.41 -12.64
C PRO A 301 2.84 -0.63 -14.16
N LEU A 302 3.34 -1.79 -14.64
CA LEU A 302 3.32 -2.14 -16.06
C LEU A 302 1.88 -2.28 -16.61
N SER A 303 1.00 -2.91 -15.83
CA SER A 303 -0.41 -3.08 -16.19
C SER A 303 -1.14 -1.74 -16.29
N ASN A 304 -0.87 -0.84 -15.35
CA ASN A 304 -1.43 0.52 -15.33
C ASN A 304 -0.96 1.34 -16.53
N LEU A 305 0.35 1.30 -16.82
CA LEU A 305 0.92 1.99 -17.98
C LEU A 305 0.33 1.45 -19.30
N ALA A 306 0.21 0.14 -19.44
CA ALA A 306 -0.43 -0.48 -20.60
C ALA A 306 -1.90 -0.02 -20.77
N LEU A 307 -2.64 0.09 -19.67
CA LEU A 307 -4.02 0.60 -19.69
C LEU A 307 -4.08 2.05 -20.17
N GLY A 308 -3.20 2.92 -19.65
CA GLY A 308 -3.09 4.32 -20.07
C GLY A 308 -2.77 4.45 -21.57
N LEU A 309 -1.78 3.71 -22.06
CA LEU A 309 -1.38 3.69 -23.47
C LEU A 309 -2.51 3.19 -24.38
N THR A 310 -3.20 2.11 -24.00
CA THR A 310 -4.38 1.62 -24.74
C THR A 310 -5.49 2.67 -24.78
N THR A 311 -5.71 3.39 -23.69
CA THR A 311 -6.72 4.45 -23.59
C THR A 311 -6.36 5.63 -24.50
N ARG A 312 -5.08 6.05 -24.53
CA ARG A 312 -4.61 7.10 -25.44
C ARG A 312 -4.70 6.68 -26.90
N PHE A 313 -4.43 5.41 -27.22
CA PHE A 313 -4.63 4.87 -28.56
C PHE A 313 -6.10 4.98 -29.00
N LYS A 314 -7.07 4.59 -28.17
CA LYS A 314 -8.50 4.66 -28.52
C LYS A 314 -8.94 6.07 -28.95
N ARG A 315 -8.27 7.10 -28.42
CA ARG A 315 -8.50 8.52 -28.76
C ARG A 315 -7.70 8.99 -29.96
N THR A 316 -6.40 8.73 -29.98
CA THR A 316 -5.47 9.35 -30.95
C THR A 316 -5.20 8.48 -32.18
N ARG A 317 -5.52 7.18 -32.10
CA ARG A 317 -5.19 6.14 -33.10
C ARG A 317 -3.70 6.02 -33.41
N LYS A 318 -2.83 6.51 -32.51
CA LYS A 318 -1.38 6.37 -32.63
C LYS A 318 -0.96 4.92 -32.35
N LEU A 319 -0.58 4.19 -33.40
CA LEU A 319 -0.18 2.78 -33.30
C LEU A 319 1.00 2.53 -32.34
N ILE A 320 1.87 3.53 -32.16
CA ILE A 320 3.00 3.42 -31.22
C ILE A 320 2.54 3.18 -29.78
N ASP A 321 1.44 3.80 -29.35
CA ASP A 321 0.91 3.62 -28.00
C ASP A 321 0.43 2.18 -27.79
N LEU A 322 -0.22 1.63 -28.82
CA LEU A 322 -0.73 0.26 -28.77
C LEU A 322 0.40 -0.78 -28.83
N ALA A 323 1.46 -0.52 -29.59
CA ALA A 323 2.65 -1.37 -29.61
C ALA A 323 3.32 -1.43 -28.24
N ARG A 324 3.57 -0.26 -27.63
CA ARG A 324 4.14 -0.16 -26.28
C ARG A 324 3.24 -0.81 -25.22
N SER A 325 1.92 -0.66 -25.33
CA SER A 325 0.98 -1.35 -24.45
C SER A 325 1.11 -2.87 -24.54
N VAL A 326 1.29 -3.42 -25.74
CA VAL A 326 1.47 -4.87 -25.94
C VAL A 326 2.81 -5.33 -25.34
N GLU A 327 3.90 -4.57 -25.53
CA GLU A 327 5.21 -4.88 -24.93
C GLU A 327 5.12 -4.98 -23.40
N HIS A 328 4.51 -4.01 -22.74
CA HIS A 328 4.34 -4.05 -21.28
C HIS A 328 3.44 -5.21 -20.82
N LEU A 329 2.36 -5.52 -21.54
CA LEU A 329 1.50 -6.68 -21.22
C LEU A 329 2.21 -8.02 -21.43
N GLN A 330 3.13 -8.10 -22.40
CA GLN A 330 3.98 -9.27 -22.58
C GLN A 330 4.95 -9.44 -21.41
N GLU A 331 5.57 -8.36 -20.93
CA GLU A 331 6.43 -8.37 -19.75
C GLU A 331 5.65 -8.86 -18.51
N VAL A 332 4.44 -8.32 -18.28
CA VAL A 332 3.56 -8.77 -17.18
C VAL A 332 3.23 -10.26 -17.29
N ALA A 333 2.90 -10.74 -18.49
CA ALA A 333 2.57 -12.16 -18.71
C ALA A 333 3.77 -13.09 -18.45
N VAL A 334 5.01 -12.61 -18.60
CA VAL A 334 6.22 -13.38 -18.25
C VAL A 334 6.46 -13.38 -16.73
N LEU A 335 6.15 -12.28 -16.05
CA LEU A 335 6.36 -12.13 -14.60
C LEU A 335 5.37 -12.95 -13.76
N LEU A 336 4.14 -13.15 -14.24
CA LEU A 336 3.11 -13.88 -13.51
C LEU A 336 3.25 -15.40 -13.67
N PRO A 337 3.09 -16.22 -12.61
CA PRO A 337 3.02 -17.69 -12.72
C PRO A 337 1.93 -18.18 -13.69
N GLU A 338 2.08 -19.36 -14.28
CA GLU A 338 1.10 -19.91 -15.24
C GLU A 338 -0.30 -20.10 -14.64
N ASP A 339 -0.37 -20.45 -13.35
CA ASP A 339 -1.62 -20.69 -12.62
C ASP A 339 -2.25 -19.41 -12.04
N ASP A 340 -1.63 -18.24 -12.25
CA ASP A 340 -2.12 -16.96 -11.71
C ASP A 340 -3.36 -16.46 -12.49
N PRO A 341 -4.51 -16.22 -11.84
CA PRO A 341 -5.71 -15.67 -12.49
C PRO A 341 -5.46 -14.35 -13.25
N SER A 342 -4.59 -13.49 -12.73
CA SER A 342 -4.20 -12.19 -13.30
C SER A 342 -3.43 -12.36 -14.62
N ARG A 343 -2.78 -13.50 -14.84
CA ARG A 343 -2.11 -13.83 -16.10
C ARG A 343 -3.14 -13.98 -17.22
N SER A 344 -4.26 -14.64 -16.95
CA SER A 344 -5.36 -14.78 -17.91
C SER A 344 -5.98 -13.42 -18.29
N GLU A 345 -6.15 -12.53 -17.30
CA GLU A 345 -6.64 -11.17 -17.53
C GLU A 345 -5.67 -10.36 -18.40
N THR A 346 -4.38 -10.44 -18.09
CA THR A 346 -3.30 -9.81 -18.87
C THR A 346 -3.30 -10.30 -20.32
N MET A 347 -3.45 -11.60 -20.54
CA MET A 347 -3.55 -12.18 -21.88
C MET A 347 -4.79 -11.69 -22.63
N CYS A 348 -5.94 -11.56 -21.95
CA CYS A 348 -7.16 -10.98 -22.55
C CYS A 348 -6.96 -9.51 -22.98
N LYS A 349 -6.33 -8.71 -22.12
CA LYS A 349 -5.98 -7.31 -22.40
C LYS A 349 -5.03 -7.24 -23.60
N MET A 350 -4.00 -8.09 -23.64
CA MET A 350 -3.03 -8.16 -24.75
C MET A 350 -3.70 -8.56 -26.07
N ALA A 351 -4.54 -9.60 -26.07
CA ALA A 351 -5.25 -10.04 -27.27
C ALA A 351 -6.17 -8.94 -27.81
N THR A 352 -6.82 -8.19 -26.92
CA THR A 352 -7.65 -7.04 -27.29
C THR A 352 -6.82 -5.92 -27.91
N ALA A 353 -5.65 -5.60 -27.34
CA ALA A 353 -4.72 -4.64 -27.90
C ALA A 353 -4.20 -5.05 -29.29
N MET A 354 -3.78 -6.30 -29.46
CA MET A 354 -3.32 -6.84 -30.74
C MET A 354 -4.42 -6.81 -31.82
N ARG A 355 -5.67 -7.14 -31.46
CA ARG A 355 -6.82 -7.03 -32.37
C ARG A 355 -7.03 -5.60 -32.84
N MET A 356 -7.04 -4.62 -31.92
CA MET A 356 -7.16 -3.21 -32.26
C MET A 356 -6.02 -2.75 -33.20
N MET A 357 -4.81 -3.30 -33.01
CA MET A 357 -3.66 -3.00 -33.88
C MET A 357 -3.89 -3.54 -35.29
N MET A 358 -4.33 -4.79 -35.41
CA MET A 358 -4.63 -5.42 -36.70
C MET A 358 -5.74 -4.70 -37.47
N GLU A 359 -6.80 -4.27 -36.77
CA GLU A 359 -7.91 -3.51 -37.36
C GLU A 359 -7.43 -2.18 -37.94
N GLU A 360 -6.62 -1.42 -37.22
CA GLU A 360 -6.11 -0.15 -37.74
C GLU A 360 -5.13 -0.34 -38.90
N VAL A 361 -4.22 -1.30 -38.82
CA VAL A 361 -3.32 -1.63 -39.95
C VAL A 361 -4.13 -2.04 -41.19
N GLY A 362 -5.21 -2.81 -41.01
CA GLY A 362 -6.15 -3.15 -42.07
C GLY A 362 -6.86 -1.93 -42.66
N ASN A 363 -7.31 -1.00 -41.82
CA ASN A 363 -7.95 0.25 -42.24
C ASN A 363 -7.00 1.14 -43.05
N PHE A 364 -5.73 1.28 -42.63
CA PHE A 364 -4.71 2.01 -43.39
C PHE A 364 -4.50 1.38 -44.77
N ARG A 365 -4.37 0.06 -44.84
CA ARG A 365 -4.19 -0.68 -46.10
C ARG A 365 -5.39 -0.55 -47.05
N ASN A 366 -6.60 -0.44 -46.52
CA ASN A 366 -7.81 -0.24 -47.32
C ASN A 366 -7.97 1.21 -47.81
N ARG A 367 -7.65 2.21 -46.99
CA ARG A 367 -7.65 3.63 -47.39
C ARG A 367 -6.64 3.92 -48.52
N GLY A 368 -5.47 3.28 -48.49
CA GLY A 368 -4.46 3.41 -49.55
C GLY A 368 -4.88 2.82 -50.91
N ARG A 369 -5.88 1.93 -50.96
CA ARG A 369 -6.41 1.36 -52.21
C ARG A 369 -7.60 2.12 -52.78
N GLY A 370 -8.25 2.98 -51.99
CA GLY A 370 -9.43 3.75 -52.40
C GLY A 370 -9.13 5.12 -53.02
N ALA A 371 -7.88 5.61 -52.93
CA ALA A 371 -7.47 6.92 -53.44
C ALA A 371 -6.83 6.87 -54.85
N GLY A 372 -6.90 5.72 -55.52
CA GLY A 372 -6.44 5.55 -56.90
C GLY A 372 -7.61 5.17 -57.82
N PHE A 373 -8.42 6.15 -58.21
CA PHE A 373 -9.31 6.08 -59.36
C PHE A 373 -9.40 7.44 -60.04
#